data_AF-A0A670Y2Z0-F1
#
_entry.id   AF-A0A670Y2Z0-F1
#
_cell.length_a   1.000
_cell.length_b   1.000
_cell.length_c   1.000
_cell.angle_alpha   90.00
_cell.angle_beta   90.00
_cell.angle_gamma   90.00
#
_symmetry.space_group_name_H-M   'P 1'
#
loop_
_entity.id
_entity.type
_entity.pdbx_description
1 polymer ?
#
loop_
_entity_poly.entity_id
_entity_poly.type
_entity_poly.pdbx_seq_one_letter_code
_entity_poly.pdbx_strand_id
1 'polypeptide(L)'
;MSSRAVWERVRARVQRFPELLASCGEQATVYGKCIASNTTEHGNLKKDVCAKEFAMLMDCFTEAVSCLHFVFHFTWLTFHLGSG
;
A
#
# COMPACT_ATOMS: atom_id res chain seq x y z
N MET A 1 -6.49 17.11 26.47
CA MET A 1 -6.09 15.75 25.99
C MET A 1 -4.58 15.61 26.16
N SER A 2 -4.08 14.51 26.74
CA SER A 2 -2.63 14.33 26.95
C SER A 2 -1.90 14.12 25.61
N SER A 3 -0.81 14.84 25.39
CA SER A 3 0.07 14.69 24.22
C SER A 3 0.58 13.25 24.07
N ARG A 4 0.82 12.54 25.18
CA ARG A 4 1.19 11.11 25.19
C ARG A 4 0.15 10.24 24.49
N ALA A 5 -1.14 10.45 24.79
CA ALA A 5 -2.22 9.65 24.21
C ALA A 5 -2.42 9.92 22.70
N VAL A 6 -1.97 11.07 22.20
CA VAL A 6 -1.93 11.36 20.75
C VAL A 6 -0.77 10.59 20.11
N TRP A 7 0.42 10.66 20.71
CA TRP A 7 1.62 9.98 20.20
C TRP A 7 1.48 8.46 20.15
N GLU A 8 0.86 7.83 21.14
CA GLU A 8 0.62 6.38 21.11
C GLU A 8 -0.30 5.96 19.94
N ARG A 9 -1.34 6.75 19.65
CA ARG A 9 -2.24 6.49 18.52
C ARG A 9 -1.54 6.63 17.17
N VAL A 10 -0.69 7.65 17.03
CA VAL A 10 0.12 7.84 15.82
C VAL A 10 1.07 6.65 15.65
N ARG A 11 1.79 6.25 16.70
CA ARG A 11 2.72 5.11 16.65
C ARG A 11 2.01 3.81 16.26
N ALA A 12 0.86 3.54 16.86
CA ALA A 12 0.06 2.35 16.54
C ALA A 12 -0.42 2.34 15.07
N ARG A 13 -0.71 3.51 14.48
CA ARG A 13 -1.05 3.61 13.06
C ARG A 13 0.17 3.38 12.16
N VAL A 14 1.32 3.96 12.50
CA VAL A 14 2.58 3.75 11.76
C VAL A 14 3.00 2.29 11.78
N GLN A 15 2.83 1.59 12.91
CA GLN A 15 3.18 0.16 13.01
C GLN A 15 2.36 -0.77 12.11
N ARG A 16 1.11 -0.41 11.77
CA ARG A 16 0.26 -1.17 10.85
C ARG A 16 0.53 -0.89 9.38
N PHE A 17 1.19 0.23 9.10
CA PHE A 17 1.42 0.68 7.72
C PHE A 17 2.23 -0.31 6.87
N PRO A 18 3.32 -0.94 7.38
CA PRO A 18 4.07 -1.93 6.61
C PRO A 18 3.24 -3.16 6.23
N GLU A 19 2.37 -3.63 7.12
CA GLU A 19 1.50 -4.78 6.87
C GLU A 19 0.47 -4.47 5.77
N LEU A 20 -0.09 -3.26 5.77
CA LEU A 20 -0.97 -2.80 4.70
C LEU A 20 -0.24 -2.74 3.35
N LEU A 21 0.96 -2.15 3.31
CA LEU A 21 1.72 -2.06 2.06
C LEU A 21 2.25 -3.41 1.56
N ALA A 22 2.46 -4.39 2.46
CA ALA A 22 2.89 -5.73 2.08
C ALA A 22 1.88 -6.43 1.16
N SER A 23 0.59 -6.06 1.20
CA SER A 23 -0.42 -6.55 0.27
C SER A 23 -0.17 -6.15 -1.20
N CYS A 24 0.64 -5.11 -1.44
CA CYS A 24 1.02 -4.61 -2.77
C CYS A 24 2.35 -5.20 -3.29
N GLY A 25 2.77 -6.35 -2.74
CA GLY A 25 4.07 -6.96 -3.06
C GLY A 25 4.25 -7.34 -4.52
N GLU A 26 3.17 -7.69 -5.22
CA GLU A 26 3.21 -8.03 -6.65
C GLU A 26 3.55 -6.80 -7.50
N GLN A 27 2.82 -5.70 -7.31
CA GLN A 27 3.04 -4.42 -8.01
C GLN A 27 4.45 -3.88 -7.68
N ALA A 28 4.89 -4.02 -6.43
CA ALA A 28 6.23 -3.62 -6.01
C ALA A 28 7.32 -4.44 -6.72
N THR A 29 7.09 -5.74 -6.90
CA THR A 29 8.02 -6.63 -7.63
C THR A 29 8.12 -6.24 -9.10
N VAL A 30 7.00 -5.93 -9.76
CA VAL A 30 6.97 -5.49 -11.15
C VAL A 30 7.73 -4.17 -11.32
N TYR A 31 7.48 -3.18 -10.46
CA TYR A 31 8.19 -1.91 -10.47
C TYR A 31 9.70 -2.07 -10.23
N GLY A 32 10.08 -2.88 -9.23
CA GLY A 32 11.48 -3.17 -8.93
C GLY A 32 12.23 -3.83 -10.08
N LYS A 33 11.58 -4.75 -10.82
CA LYS A 33 12.16 -5.35 -12.04
C LYS A 33 12.42 -4.31 -13.13
N CYS A 34 11.47 -3.40 -13.36
CA CYS A 34 11.66 -2.32 -14.34
C CYS A 34 12.87 -1.43 -13.96
N ILE A 35 12.99 -1.04 -12.69
CA ILE A 35 14.13 -0.26 -12.21
C ILE A 35 15.44 -1.02 -12.43
N ALA A 36 15.49 -2.29 -12.02
CA ALA A 36 16.70 -3.09 -12.09
C ALA A 36 17.20 -3.20 -13.54
N SER A 37 16.31 -3.55 -14.48
CA SER A 37 16.65 -3.65 -15.91
C SER A 37 17.16 -2.33 -16.49
N ASN A 38 16.49 -1.21 -16.20
CA ASN A 38 16.87 0.09 -16.77
C ASN A 38 18.11 0.70 -16.11
N THR A 39 18.37 0.37 -14.85
CA THR A 39 19.60 0.80 -14.16
C THR A 39 20.82 0.05 -14.70
N THR A 40 20.68 -1.25 -14.98
CA THR A 40 21.77 -2.06 -15.54
C THR A 40 22.13 -1.68 -16.97
N GLU A 41 21.16 -1.29 -17.81
CA GLU A 41 21.39 -1.02 -19.23
C GLU A 41 21.85 0.40 -19.54
N HIS A 42 21.42 1.40 -18.74
CA HIS A 42 21.64 2.81 -19.07
C HIS A 42 22.42 3.60 -18.02
N GLY A 43 22.76 3.01 -16.87
CA GLY A 43 23.55 3.64 -15.79
C GLY A 43 22.88 4.85 -15.10
N ASN A 44 21.83 5.43 -15.70
CA ASN A 44 21.05 6.54 -15.17
C ASN A 44 19.56 6.31 -15.45
N LEU A 45 18.80 6.03 -14.38
CA LEU A 45 17.36 5.83 -14.46
C LEU A 45 16.66 7.18 -14.63
N LYS A 46 16.09 7.43 -15.82
CA LYS A 46 15.17 8.57 -16.01
C LYS A 46 13.85 8.27 -15.30
N LYS A 47 13.34 9.26 -14.57
CA LYS A 47 12.16 9.16 -13.69
C LYS A 47 10.94 8.51 -14.35
N ASP A 48 10.74 8.78 -15.64
CA ASP A 48 9.49 8.41 -16.33
C ASP A 48 9.54 7.02 -16.99
N VAL A 49 10.69 6.35 -16.97
CA VAL A 49 10.88 5.06 -17.67
C VAL A 49 10.02 3.95 -17.07
N CYS A 50 9.86 3.93 -15.75
CA CYS A 50 9.02 2.97 -15.03
C CYS A 50 7.73 3.63 -14.49
N ALA A 51 7.27 4.71 -15.12
CA ALA A 51 6.13 5.50 -14.62
C ALA A 51 4.83 4.69 -14.56
N LYS A 52 4.64 3.76 -15.49
CA LYS A 52 3.44 2.90 -15.54
C LYS A 52 3.41 1.94 -14.34
N GLU A 53 4.51 1.25 -14.10
CA GLU A 53 4.67 0.29 -13.00
C GLU A 53 4.60 1.02 -11.65
N PHE A 54 5.17 2.22 -11.59
CA PHE A 54 5.07 3.08 -10.43
C PHE A 54 3.62 3.51 -10.15
N ALA A 55 2.86 3.90 -11.18
CA ALA A 55 1.45 4.26 -11.02
C ALA A 55 0.63 3.10 -10.47
N MET A 56 0.80 1.89 -11.01
CA MET A 56 0.13 0.68 -10.51
C MET A 56 0.46 0.39 -9.04
N LEU A 57 1.72 0.59 -8.63
CA LEU A 57 2.13 0.44 -7.23
C LEU A 57 1.48 1.50 -6.33
N MET A 58 1.44 2.75 -6.79
CA MET A 58 0.84 3.86 -6.05
C MET A 58 -0.68 3.74 -5.92
N ASP A 59 -1.36 3.20 -6.93
CA ASP A 59 -2.79 2.90 -6.87
C ASP A 59 -3.06 1.87 -5.76
N CYS A 60 -2.30 0.77 -5.74
CA CYS A 60 -2.43 -0.24 -4.69
C CYS A 60 -2.15 0.34 -3.29
N PHE A 61 -1.11 1.15 -3.13
CA PHE A 61 -0.83 1.83 -1.86
C PHE A 61 -2.00 2.70 -1.42
N THR A 62 -2.58 3.47 -2.35
CA THR A 62 -3.71 4.35 -2.08
C THR A 62 -4.93 3.54 -1.61
N GLU A 63 -5.22 2.42 -2.25
CA GLU A 63 -6.30 1.52 -1.85
C GLU A 63 -6.05 0.86 -0.49
N ALA A 64 -4.84 0.33 -0.27
CA ALA A 64 -4.44 -0.35 0.97
C ALA A 64 -4.50 0.56 2.19
N VAL A 65 -4.12 1.84 2.05
CA VAL A 65 -4.19 2.83 3.16
C VAL A 65 -5.57 3.46 3.30
N SER A 66 -6.38 3.45 2.23
CA SER A 66 -7.79 3.90 2.24
C SER A 66 -8.75 2.86 2.85
N CYS A 67 -8.20 1.81 3.47
CA CYS A 67 -8.90 0.77 4.22
C CYS A 67 -9.59 1.30 5.51
N LEU A 68 -10.29 2.43 5.43
CA LEU A 68 -11.51 2.69 6.21
C LEU A 68 -12.74 2.09 5.50
N HIS A 69 -12.65 1.82 4.18
CA HIS A 69 -13.77 1.29 3.38
C HIS A 69 -13.83 -0.25 3.37
N PHE A 70 -12.70 -0.95 3.29
CA PHE A 70 -12.69 -2.42 3.18
C PHE A 70 -13.03 -3.13 4.51
N VAL A 71 -12.68 -2.54 5.66
CA VAL A 71 -13.14 -3.06 6.96
C VAL A 71 -14.67 -2.96 7.04
N PHE A 72 -15.29 -1.85 6.62
CA PHE A 72 -16.75 -1.75 6.57
C PHE A 72 -17.37 -2.74 5.58
N HIS A 73 -16.79 -2.92 4.40
CA HIS A 73 -17.32 -3.86 3.40
C HIS A 73 -17.15 -5.33 3.82
N PHE A 74 -16.01 -5.74 4.38
CA PHE A 74 -15.81 -7.12 4.84
C PHE A 74 -16.61 -7.44 6.10
N THR A 75 -16.80 -6.47 7.01
CA THR A 75 -17.72 -6.65 8.16
C THR A 75 -19.19 -6.67 7.73
N TRP A 76 -19.58 -5.86 6.74
CA TRP A 76 -20.93 -5.90 6.15
C TRP A 76 -21.19 -7.18 5.36
N LEU A 77 -20.23 -7.66 4.57
CA LEU A 77 -20.35 -8.87 3.77
C LEU A 77 -20.39 -10.13 4.65
N THR A 78 -19.58 -10.21 5.71
CA THR A 78 -19.64 -11.31 6.69
C THR A 78 -20.92 -11.28 7.54
N PHE A 79 -21.44 -10.09 7.87
CA PHE A 79 -22.72 -9.95 8.59
C PHE A 79 -23.93 -10.30 7.72
N HIS A 80 -23.90 -9.99 6.41
CA HIS A 80 -25.01 -10.23 5.50
C HIS A 80 -25.00 -11.63 4.84
N LEU A 81 -23.86 -12.33 4.80
CA LEU A 81 -23.78 -13.76 4.40
C LEU A 81 -23.98 -14.74 5.56
N GLY A 82 -23.99 -14.27 6.81
CA GLY A 82 -24.20 -15.09 8.02
C GLY A 82 -25.63 -15.13 8.56
N SER A 83 -26.61 -14.52 7.87
CA SER A 83 -28.03 -14.48 8.27
C SER A 83 -28.92 -15.43 7.45
N GLY A 84 -28.33 -16.47 6.83
CA GLY A 84 -29.03 -17.52 6.08
C GLY A 84 -29.13 -18.81 6.86
#